data_AF-A0AAN6EBC5-F1
#
_entry.id   AF-A0AAN6EBC5-F1
#
_cell.length_a   1.000
_cell.length_b   1.000
_cell.length_c   1.000
_cell.angle_alpha   90.00
_cell.angle_beta   90.00
_cell.angle_gamma   90.00
#
_symmetry.space_group_name_H-M   'P 1'
#
loop_
_entity.id
_entity.type
_entity.pdbx_description
1 polymer ?
#
loop_
_entity_poly.entity_id
_entity_poly.type
_entity_poly.pdbx_seq_one_letter_code
_entity_poly.pdbx_strand_id
1 'polypeptide(L)'
;MLRQFIVFAAVVFNCFAARVELNWDVGYVFGIRDGFTYRRAIGVNGELPFPPVHVTQGDTLVINVHNSLDVPTSIHAHGLLNNGTNYYDGPDMVTQCGIPPGESFTYVLETKNQFGTFWIHGHTRHQEVDGLHTPLIIHSRKQPVVDYDEELIMTFEDWFTTEFAVRQAYIDSLEDIRTLTSNFPKALINGYDGNKTAPIKFVPGKKYRLRVICMSINNWFKFRIPGHTMTLIEADGVESMPLE
;
A
#
# COMPACT_ATOMS: atom_id res chain seq x y z
N MET A 1 21.42 25.88 58.27
CA MET A 1 20.37 25.69 57.26
C MET A 1 21.02 25.71 55.88
N LEU A 2 21.27 24.55 55.28
CA LEU A 2 21.85 24.45 53.93
C LEU A 2 20.75 23.92 53.00
N ARG A 3 20.20 24.78 52.14
CA ARG A 3 19.19 24.39 51.14
C ARG A 3 19.90 23.72 49.96
N GLN A 4 19.72 22.41 49.81
CA GLN A 4 20.07 21.71 48.58
C GLN A 4 19.06 22.09 47.49
N PHE A 5 19.56 22.69 46.40
CA PHE A 5 18.80 22.87 45.17
C PHE A 5 18.97 21.62 44.32
N ILE A 6 17.91 20.84 44.17
CA ILE A 6 17.84 19.75 43.19
C ILE A 6 17.54 20.39 41.84
N VAL A 7 18.51 20.35 40.93
CA VAL A 7 18.31 20.74 39.53
C VAL A 7 17.69 19.56 38.79
N PHE A 8 16.42 19.68 38.42
CA PHE A 8 15.80 18.76 37.46
C PHE A 8 16.39 19.06 36.07
N ALA A 9 17.25 18.16 35.58
CA ALA A 9 17.64 18.16 34.17
C ALA A 9 16.43 17.68 33.35
N ALA A 10 15.74 18.62 32.69
CA ALA A 10 14.74 18.28 31.69
C ALA A 10 15.46 17.66 30.48
N VAL A 11 15.29 16.36 30.28
CA VAL A 11 15.69 15.69 29.04
C VAL A 11 14.73 16.18 27.95
N VAL A 12 15.18 17.15 27.16
CA VAL A 12 14.46 17.58 25.96
C VAL A 12 14.63 16.47 24.93
N PHE A 13 13.61 15.61 24.79
CA PHE A 13 13.51 14.75 23.62
C PHE A 13 13.20 15.63 22.41
N ASN A 14 14.23 15.98 21.64
CA ASN A 14 14.03 16.54 20.32
C ASN A 14 13.42 15.46 19.43
N CYS A 15 12.12 15.53 19.22
CA CYS A 15 11.43 14.70 18.24
C CYS A 15 11.73 15.27 16.85
N PHE A 16 12.86 14.90 16.26
CA PHE A 16 13.15 15.24 14.87
C PHE A 16 12.25 14.40 13.96
N ALA A 17 11.52 15.08 13.07
CA ALA A 17 10.91 14.45 11.91
C ALA A 17 12.02 13.77 11.09
N ALA A 18 11.92 12.46 10.87
CA ALA A 18 12.87 11.74 10.04
C ALA A 18 12.55 11.97 8.56
N ARG A 19 13.57 11.83 7.72
CA ARG A 19 13.41 11.75 6.28
C ARG A 19 13.64 10.30 5.86
N VAL A 20 12.58 9.63 5.43
CA VAL A 20 12.62 8.23 4.97
C VAL A 20 12.74 8.24 3.46
N GLU A 21 13.90 7.84 2.94
CA GLU A 21 14.16 7.83 1.49
C GLU A 21 14.10 6.41 0.93
N LEU A 22 13.36 6.25 -0.17
CA LEU A 22 13.25 5.01 -0.94
C LEU A 22 13.69 5.28 -2.38
N ASN A 23 14.47 4.36 -2.94
CA ASN A 23 14.82 4.37 -4.36
C ASN A 23 14.10 3.19 -5.02
N TRP A 24 13.20 3.51 -5.93
CA TRP A 24 12.32 2.56 -6.61
C TRP A 24 12.66 2.55 -8.09
N ASP A 25 13.16 1.42 -8.58
CA ASP A 25 13.22 1.11 -9.99
C ASP A 25 11.93 0.37 -10.39
N VAL A 26 11.01 1.08 -11.05
CA VAL A 26 9.73 0.53 -11.52
C VAL A 26 9.96 -0.15 -12.85
N GLY A 27 9.80 -1.47 -12.89
CA GLY A 27 10.18 -2.28 -14.04
C GLY A 27 9.32 -3.53 -14.21
N TYR A 28 9.50 -4.20 -15.34
CA TYR A 28 8.82 -5.46 -15.60
C TYR A 28 9.45 -6.61 -14.81
N VAL A 29 8.59 -7.42 -14.22
CA VAL A 29 8.93 -8.69 -13.57
C VAL A 29 8.08 -9.81 -14.14
N PHE A 30 8.53 -11.04 -14.00
CA PHE A 30 7.79 -12.22 -14.44
C PHE A 30 7.65 -13.19 -13.29
N GLY A 31 6.46 -13.78 -13.13
CA GLY A 31 6.23 -14.73 -12.06
C GLY A 31 4.85 -15.37 -12.09
N ILE A 32 4.67 -16.35 -11.21
CA ILE A 32 3.39 -17.02 -10.94
C ILE A 32 2.93 -16.58 -9.56
N ARG A 33 1.82 -15.84 -9.50
CA ARG A 33 1.21 -15.37 -8.23
C ARG A 33 -0.07 -16.13 -7.88
N ASP A 34 -0.84 -16.49 -8.90
CA ASP A 34 -2.06 -17.26 -8.77
C ASP A 34 -1.83 -18.77 -8.68
N GLY A 35 -0.58 -19.24 -8.71
CA GLY A 35 -0.22 -20.65 -8.71
C GLY A 35 -0.34 -21.38 -10.05
N PHE A 36 -0.74 -20.71 -11.13
CA PHE A 36 -0.96 -21.34 -12.44
C PHE A 36 -0.36 -20.58 -13.62
N THR A 37 -0.42 -19.26 -13.61
CA THR A 37 -0.16 -18.41 -14.78
C THR A 37 1.17 -17.69 -14.63
N TYR A 38 2.14 -18.04 -15.46
CA TYR A 38 3.38 -17.26 -15.60
C TYR A 38 3.11 -16.08 -16.52
N ARG A 39 3.11 -14.86 -15.97
CA ARG A 39 2.89 -13.64 -16.75
C ARG A 39 3.86 -12.53 -16.36
N ARG A 40 4.01 -11.57 -17.28
CA ARG A 40 4.64 -10.29 -17.01
C ARG A 40 3.74 -9.45 -16.11
N ALA A 41 4.37 -8.70 -15.22
CA ALA A 41 3.77 -7.82 -14.24
C ALA A 41 4.70 -6.64 -13.99
N ILE A 42 4.26 -5.65 -13.22
CA ILE A 42 5.04 -4.48 -12.84
C ILE A 42 5.43 -4.64 -11.39
N GLY A 43 6.73 -4.53 -11.12
CA GLY A 43 7.32 -4.62 -9.78
C GLY A 43 8.22 -3.43 -9.50
N VAL A 44 8.80 -3.43 -8.30
CA VAL A 44 9.77 -2.43 -7.86
C VAL A 44 11.06 -3.15 -7.48
N ASN A 45 12.20 -2.68 -7.97
CA ASN A 45 13.52 -3.25 -7.70
C ASN A 45 13.62 -4.75 -8.03
N GLY A 46 12.91 -5.19 -9.07
CA GLY A 46 12.86 -6.59 -9.50
C GLY A 46 11.96 -7.50 -8.65
N GLU A 47 11.19 -6.95 -7.71
CA GLU A 47 10.34 -7.71 -6.79
C GLU A 47 8.84 -7.48 -7.02
N LEU A 48 8.05 -8.55 -6.86
CA LEU A 48 6.59 -8.52 -6.81
C LEU A 48 6.05 -9.71 -6.00
N PRO A 49 5.20 -9.51 -4.98
CA PRO A 49 4.92 -8.22 -4.35
C PRO A 49 6.22 -7.61 -3.80
N PHE A 50 6.33 -6.27 -3.88
CA PHE A 50 7.42 -5.54 -3.26
C PHE A 50 7.04 -5.12 -1.83
N PRO A 51 8.02 -4.83 -0.94
CA PRO A 51 7.75 -4.68 0.48
C PRO A 51 6.78 -3.51 0.82
N PRO A 52 5.99 -3.65 1.91
CA PRO A 52 5.26 -2.54 2.52
C PRO A 52 6.16 -1.36 2.88
N VAL A 53 5.64 -0.15 2.70
CA VAL A 53 6.30 1.08 3.15
C VAL A 53 5.87 1.39 4.57
N HIS A 54 6.84 1.63 5.46
CA HIS A 54 6.59 2.04 6.83
C HIS A 54 7.24 3.39 7.09
N VAL A 55 6.46 4.32 7.65
CA VAL A 55 6.93 5.63 8.10
C VAL A 55 6.26 6.01 9.41
N THR A 56 6.82 6.93 10.19
CA THR A 56 6.18 7.42 11.41
C THR A 56 5.52 8.77 11.14
N GLN A 57 4.35 9.01 11.73
CA GLN A 57 3.68 10.31 11.66
C GLN A 57 4.64 11.46 11.95
N GLY A 58 4.65 12.46 11.08
CA GLY A 58 5.56 13.61 11.17
C GLY A 58 6.84 13.45 10.37
N ASP A 59 7.19 12.24 9.93
CA ASP A 59 8.30 12.03 9.02
C ASP A 59 7.93 12.48 7.59
N THR A 60 8.95 12.75 6.78
CA THR A 60 8.81 12.98 5.35
C THR A 60 9.24 11.74 4.59
N LEU A 61 8.30 11.16 3.83
CA LEU A 61 8.58 10.04 2.93
C LEU A 61 9.03 10.60 1.58
N VAL A 62 10.20 10.19 1.10
CA VAL A 62 10.71 10.55 -0.22
C VAL A 62 10.91 9.30 -1.05
N ILE A 63 10.27 9.25 -2.22
CA ILE A 63 10.35 8.12 -3.13
C ILE A 63 10.95 8.62 -4.45
N ASN A 64 12.19 8.22 -4.73
CA ASN A 64 12.85 8.46 -6.00
C ASN A 64 12.46 7.31 -6.94
N VAL A 65 11.55 7.60 -7.88
CA VAL A 65 11.05 6.62 -8.85
C VAL A 65 11.84 6.76 -10.14
N HIS A 66 12.50 5.70 -10.57
CA HIS A 66 13.06 5.53 -11.90
C HIS A 66 12.12 4.64 -12.73
N ASN A 67 11.81 5.04 -13.95
CA ASN A 67 10.93 4.28 -14.84
C ASN A 67 11.74 3.42 -15.82
N SER A 68 11.82 2.11 -15.56
CA SER A 68 12.43 1.11 -16.44
C SER A 68 11.40 0.40 -17.34
N LEU A 69 10.14 0.85 -17.37
CA LEU A 69 9.13 0.35 -18.32
C LEU A 69 9.33 0.98 -19.71
N ASP A 70 8.71 0.39 -20.73
CA ASP A 70 8.63 0.94 -22.09
C ASP A 70 7.43 1.90 -22.28
N VAL A 71 6.70 2.19 -21.21
CA VAL A 71 5.54 3.10 -21.15
C VAL A 71 5.70 4.10 -19.99
N PRO A 72 5.01 5.25 -20.02
CA PRO A 72 4.99 6.17 -18.88
C PRO A 72 4.47 5.51 -17.60
N THR A 73 4.91 5.98 -16.44
CA THR A 73 4.43 5.52 -15.13
C THR A 73 4.25 6.68 -14.15
N SER A 74 3.47 6.47 -13.11
CA SER A 74 3.37 7.36 -11.96
C SER A 74 2.92 6.54 -10.76
N ILE A 75 3.22 7.00 -9.55
CA ILE A 75 2.71 6.40 -8.31
C ILE A 75 1.84 7.40 -7.56
N HIS A 76 0.80 6.90 -6.90
CA HIS A 76 -0.12 7.65 -6.06
C HIS A 76 -0.17 7.04 -4.66
N ALA A 77 0.00 7.87 -3.63
CA ALA A 77 -0.15 7.47 -2.23
C ALA A 77 -1.61 7.66 -1.80
N HIS A 78 -2.39 6.60 -1.94
CA HIS A 78 -3.83 6.59 -1.74
C HIS A 78 -4.21 7.00 -0.32
N GLY A 79 -5.05 8.03 -0.22
CA GLY A 79 -5.56 8.58 1.03
C GLY A 79 -4.68 9.67 1.66
N LEU A 80 -3.48 9.95 1.13
CA LEU A 80 -2.73 11.12 1.56
C LEU A 80 -3.36 12.41 1.04
N LEU A 81 -3.38 13.44 1.90
CA LEU A 81 -4.06 14.71 1.62
C LEU A 81 -3.28 15.62 0.66
N ASN A 82 -1.96 15.46 0.58
CA ASN A 82 -1.06 16.26 -0.27
C ASN A 82 -1.32 17.78 -0.21
N ASN A 83 -1.64 18.28 1.00
CA ASN A 83 -2.07 19.67 1.20
C ASN A 83 -0.93 20.65 0.91
N GLY A 84 -1.08 21.48 -0.13
CA GLY A 84 -0.04 22.38 -0.61
C GLY A 84 1.04 21.72 -1.48
N THR A 85 0.94 20.41 -1.71
CA THR A 85 1.92 19.60 -2.47
C THR A 85 1.22 18.68 -3.47
N ASN A 86 0.10 19.13 -4.06
CA ASN A 86 -0.72 18.34 -4.99
C ASN A 86 0.04 17.83 -6.22
N TYR A 87 1.15 18.47 -6.59
CA TYR A 87 2.03 18.03 -7.68
C TYR A 87 2.85 16.76 -7.34
N TYR A 88 2.81 16.27 -6.10
CA TYR A 88 3.29 14.94 -5.69
C TYR A 88 2.17 13.91 -5.56
N ASP A 89 0.94 14.22 -5.99
CA ASP A 89 -0.19 13.32 -5.78
C ASP A 89 -0.12 12.08 -6.66
N GLY A 90 0.38 12.17 -7.90
CA GLY A 90 0.59 10.99 -8.74
C GLY A 90 -0.37 10.73 -9.91
N PRO A 91 -1.64 11.19 -9.91
CA PRO A 91 -2.52 10.98 -11.05
C PRO A 91 -1.98 11.56 -12.37
N ASP A 92 -1.67 10.66 -13.31
CA ASP A 92 -1.17 11.01 -14.64
C ASP A 92 -2.21 11.84 -15.41
N MET A 93 -1.75 12.90 -16.06
CA MET A 93 -2.54 13.89 -16.79
C MET A 93 -3.55 14.68 -15.93
N VAL A 94 -3.41 14.64 -14.60
CA VAL A 94 -4.19 15.47 -13.68
C VAL A 94 -3.27 16.36 -12.84
N THR A 95 -2.35 15.76 -12.07
CA THR A 95 -1.44 16.51 -11.19
C THR A 95 0.00 16.54 -11.70
N GLN A 96 0.34 15.63 -12.61
CA GLN A 96 1.63 15.56 -13.28
C GLN A 96 1.49 14.88 -14.65
N CYS A 97 2.53 15.00 -15.49
CA CYS A 97 2.71 14.06 -16.59
C CYS A 97 3.28 12.75 -16.06
N GLY A 98 2.97 11.63 -16.72
CA GLY A 98 3.64 10.35 -16.47
C GLY A 98 5.15 10.46 -16.66
N ILE A 99 5.90 9.82 -15.78
CA ILE A 99 7.36 9.71 -15.82
C ILE A 99 7.73 8.95 -17.10
N PRO A 100 8.41 9.55 -18.09
CA PRO A 100 8.74 8.87 -19.34
C PRO A 100 9.66 7.66 -19.12
N PRO A 101 9.69 6.69 -20.06
CA PRO A 101 10.69 5.61 -20.05
C PRO A 101 12.12 6.13 -19.91
N GLY A 102 12.89 5.56 -18.98
CA GLY A 102 14.27 5.95 -18.67
C GLY A 102 14.43 7.20 -17.81
N GLU A 103 13.34 7.90 -17.47
CA GLU A 103 13.38 9.11 -16.66
C GLU A 103 13.05 8.82 -15.19
N SER A 104 13.28 9.82 -14.33
CA SER A 104 13.02 9.70 -12.90
C SER A 104 12.20 10.87 -12.37
N PHE A 105 11.45 10.64 -11.30
CA PHE A 105 10.73 11.67 -10.56
C PHE A 105 10.77 11.37 -9.06
N THR A 106 10.86 12.42 -8.25
CA THR A 106 10.93 12.30 -6.79
C THR A 106 9.62 12.76 -6.18
N TYR A 107 8.92 11.86 -5.49
CA TYR A 107 7.75 12.17 -4.68
C TYR A 107 8.20 12.55 -3.27
N VAL A 108 7.70 13.67 -2.73
CA VAL A 108 7.94 14.08 -1.34
C VAL A 108 6.61 14.19 -0.62
N LEU A 109 6.34 13.22 0.25
CA LEU A 109 5.05 13.03 0.92
C LEU A 109 5.19 13.38 2.41
N GLU A 110 4.45 14.39 2.85
CA GLU A 110 4.45 14.82 4.25
C GLU A 110 3.39 14.07 5.05
N THR A 111 3.78 13.45 6.17
CA THR A 111 2.86 12.62 6.99
C THR A 111 2.45 13.31 8.29
N LYS A 112 2.69 14.61 8.43
CA LYS A 112 2.51 15.34 9.70
C LYS A 112 1.10 15.22 10.28
N ASN A 113 0.08 15.23 9.43
CA ASN A 113 -1.32 15.30 9.85
C ASN A 113 -2.09 13.99 9.65
N GLN A 114 -1.42 12.90 9.29
CA GLN A 114 -2.07 11.62 8.99
C GLN A 114 -1.27 10.46 9.59
N PHE A 115 -1.97 9.43 10.04
CA PHE A 115 -1.42 8.16 10.45
C PHE A 115 -2.46 7.07 10.19
N GLY A 116 -2.07 5.81 10.21
CA GLY A 116 -2.95 4.67 9.95
C GLY A 116 -2.54 3.87 8.72
N THR A 117 -3.54 3.24 8.10
CA THR A 117 -3.38 2.26 7.02
C THR A 117 -3.72 2.90 5.68
N PHE A 118 -2.72 2.99 4.81
CA PHE A 118 -2.81 3.51 3.45
C PHE A 118 -2.16 2.52 2.47
N TRP A 119 -2.04 2.90 1.22
CA TRP A 119 -1.34 2.13 0.20
C TRP A 119 -0.83 3.06 -0.91
N ILE A 120 0.17 2.60 -1.66
CA ILE A 120 0.73 3.28 -2.83
C ILE A 120 0.44 2.40 -4.03
N HIS A 121 0.01 2.98 -5.15
CA HIS A 121 -0.22 2.24 -6.38
C HIS A 121 0.12 3.04 -7.64
N GLY A 122 0.29 2.32 -8.75
CA GLY A 122 0.43 2.92 -10.07
C GLY A 122 -0.80 3.74 -10.43
N HIS A 123 -0.61 4.94 -10.97
CA HIS A 123 -1.73 5.83 -11.36
C HIS A 123 -1.62 6.32 -12.82
N THR A 124 -0.78 5.65 -13.62
CA THR A 124 -0.82 5.72 -15.08
C THR A 124 -1.57 4.51 -15.61
N ARG A 125 -2.65 4.75 -16.37
CA ARG A 125 -3.53 3.71 -16.92
C ARG A 125 -4.03 2.78 -15.81
N HIS A 126 -3.76 1.48 -15.91
CA HIS A 126 -4.13 0.48 -14.92
C HIS A 126 -2.88 -0.34 -14.52
N GLN A 127 -1.78 0.33 -14.20
CA GLN A 127 -0.55 -0.35 -13.79
C GLN A 127 -0.69 -1.05 -12.43
N GLU A 128 -1.62 -0.59 -11.59
CA GLU A 128 -1.96 -1.20 -10.31
C GLU A 128 -2.46 -2.64 -10.47
N VAL A 129 -3.34 -2.92 -11.44
CA VAL A 129 -3.86 -4.30 -11.65
C VAL A 129 -2.81 -5.25 -12.23
N ASP A 130 -1.71 -4.69 -12.74
CA ASP A 130 -0.54 -5.42 -13.21
C ASP A 130 0.55 -5.54 -12.13
N GLY A 131 0.29 -5.11 -10.89
CA GLY A 131 1.09 -5.41 -9.71
C GLY A 131 1.78 -4.20 -9.07
N LEU A 132 1.69 -3.01 -9.66
CA LEU A 132 2.29 -1.81 -9.11
C LEU A 132 1.46 -1.29 -7.92
N HIS A 133 1.55 -1.94 -6.77
CA HIS A 133 0.92 -1.51 -5.53
C HIS A 133 1.61 -2.09 -4.28
N THR A 134 1.59 -1.36 -3.18
CA THR A 134 2.07 -1.84 -1.87
C THR A 134 1.37 -1.13 -0.72
N PRO A 135 1.21 -1.76 0.46
CA PRO A 135 0.78 -1.07 1.66
C PRO A 135 1.69 0.10 2.05
N LEU A 136 1.09 1.17 2.57
CA LEU A 136 1.76 2.29 3.20
C LEU A 136 1.23 2.42 4.63
N ILE A 137 2.06 2.09 5.61
CA ILE A 137 1.71 2.17 7.02
C ILE A 137 2.37 3.40 7.63
N ILE A 138 1.55 4.31 8.11
CA ILE A 138 2.02 5.51 8.81
C ILE A 138 1.76 5.29 10.31
N HIS A 139 2.82 4.99 11.05
CA HIS A 139 2.75 4.70 12.47
C HIS A 139 2.42 5.95 13.28
N SER A 140 1.42 5.85 14.16
CA SER A 140 1.12 6.93 15.10
C SER A 140 2.21 7.06 16.15
N ARG A 141 2.53 8.29 16.55
CA ARG A 141 3.36 8.54 17.75
C ARG A 141 2.55 8.50 19.04
N LYS A 142 1.21 8.44 18.94
CA LYS A 142 0.31 8.33 20.09
C LYS A 142 0.15 6.86 20.48
N GLN A 143 -0.22 6.61 21.74
CA GLN A 143 -0.63 5.29 22.17
C GLN A 143 -1.88 4.85 21.38
N PRO A 144 -1.97 3.56 21.01
CA PRO A 144 -3.13 3.06 20.29
C PRO A 144 -4.38 3.10 21.16
N VAL A 145 -5.56 3.24 20.52
CA VAL A 145 -6.86 3.21 21.21
C VAL A 145 -7.12 1.86 21.90
N VAL A 146 -6.57 0.78 21.35
CA VAL A 146 -6.62 -0.58 21.90
C VAL A 146 -5.22 -1.17 21.87
N ASP A 147 -4.79 -1.72 23.01
CA ASP A 147 -3.49 -2.42 23.10
C ASP A 147 -3.50 -3.73 22.30
N TYR A 148 -2.40 -3.97 21.59
CA TYR A 148 -2.13 -5.21 20.85
C TYR A 148 -0.66 -5.62 21.04
N ASP A 149 -0.40 -6.92 20.92
CA ASP A 149 0.94 -7.50 21.09
C ASP A 149 1.70 -7.56 19.76
N GLU A 150 0.98 -7.73 18.65
CA GLU A 150 1.54 -7.93 17.32
C GLU A 150 0.69 -7.20 16.27
N GLU A 151 1.32 -6.81 15.16
CA GLU A 151 0.66 -6.17 14.01
C GLU A 151 0.93 -6.98 12.74
N LEU A 152 -0.11 -7.20 11.92
CA LEU A 152 -0.02 -7.88 10.64
C LEU A 152 -0.71 -7.06 9.55
N ILE A 153 -0.13 -7.06 8.35
CA ILE A 153 -0.75 -6.50 7.16
C ILE A 153 -1.37 -7.64 6.35
N MET A 154 -2.62 -7.43 5.94
CA MET A 154 -3.36 -8.35 5.09
C MET A 154 -3.93 -7.59 3.91
N THR A 155 -3.44 -7.89 2.72
CA THR A 155 -3.93 -7.32 1.47
C THR A 155 -4.81 -8.29 0.71
N PHE A 156 -5.83 -7.75 0.06
CA PHE A 156 -6.70 -8.44 -0.88
C PHE A 156 -6.61 -7.73 -2.21
N GLU A 157 -6.33 -8.46 -3.29
CA GLU A 157 -6.06 -7.88 -4.60
C GLU A 157 -6.62 -8.75 -5.73
N ASP A 158 -6.84 -8.10 -6.86
CA ASP A 158 -7.22 -8.74 -8.11
C ASP A 158 -6.00 -9.22 -8.87
N TRP A 159 -6.10 -10.41 -9.46
CA TRP A 159 -5.08 -10.92 -10.37
C TRP A 159 -5.70 -11.48 -11.63
N PHE A 160 -5.49 -10.75 -12.72
CA PHE A 160 -5.87 -11.20 -14.05
C PHE A 160 -4.78 -12.10 -14.63
N THR A 161 -5.18 -13.06 -15.46
CA THR A 161 -4.24 -13.96 -16.15
C THR A 161 -3.48 -13.27 -17.28
N THR A 162 -3.96 -12.12 -17.75
CA THR A 162 -3.38 -11.33 -18.84
C THR A 162 -3.15 -9.88 -18.42
N GLU A 163 -2.10 -9.27 -18.96
CA GLU A 163 -1.77 -7.85 -18.73
C GLU A 163 -2.91 -6.94 -19.14
N PHE A 164 -3.04 -5.81 -18.46
CA PHE A 164 -4.10 -4.85 -18.77
C PHE A 164 -4.00 -4.32 -20.20
N ALA A 165 -2.79 -4.05 -20.71
CA ALA A 165 -2.59 -3.58 -22.09
C ALA A 165 -3.20 -4.53 -23.14
N VAL A 166 -3.15 -5.84 -22.89
CA VAL A 166 -3.79 -6.85 -23.76
C VAL A 166 -5.31 -6.82 -23.60
N ARG A 167 -5.79 -6.69 -22.36
CA ARG A 167 -7.22 -6.62 -22.04
C ARG A 167 -7.90 -5.35 -22.56
N GLN A 168 -7.17 -4.23 -22.63
CA GLN A 168 -7.70 -2.94 -23.09
C GLN A 168 -8.30 -3.05 -24.49
N ALA A 169 -7.62 -3.70 -25.44
CA ALA A 169 -8.14 -3.89 -26.79
C ALA A 169 -9.45 -4.70 -26.82
N TYR A 170 -9.59 -5.67 -25.91
CA TYR A 170 -10.85 -6.38 -25.74
C TYR A 170 -11.92 -5.46 -25.16
N ILE A 171 -11.65 -4.75 -24.06
CA ILE A 171 -12.57 -3.82 -23.39
C ILE A 171 -13.08 -2.76 -24.38
N ASP A 172 -12.19 -2.17 -25.18
CA ASP A 172 -12.51 -1.13 -26.16
C ASP A 172 -13.38 -1.67 -27.31
N SER A 173 -13.33 -2.97 -27.58
CA SER A 173 -14.11 -3.64 -28.63
C SER A 173 -15.49 -4.15 -28.18
N LEU A 174 -15.81 -4.08 -26.89
CA LEU A 174 -17.04 -4.68 -26.35
C LEU A 174 -18.28 -3.82 -26.66
N GLU A 175 -19.02 -4.23 -27.71
CA GLU A 175 -20.47 -4.03 -27.83
C GLU A 175 -21.27 -5.06 -26.99
N ASP A 176 -20.65 -6.16 -26.54
CA ASP A 176 -21.33 -7.28 -25.85
C ASP A 176 -20.72 -7.58 -24.47
N ILE A 177 -21.55 -7.47 -23.43
CA ILE A 177 -21.27 -7.75 -22.02
C ILE A 177 -20.92 -9.23 -21.75
N ARG A 178 -21.27 -10.17 -22.65
CA ARG A 178 -21.15 -11.62 -22.38
C ARG A 178 -19.70 -12.16 -22.40
N THR A 179 -18.79 -11.51 -23.11
CA THR A 179 -17.35 -11.83 -23.12
C THR A 179 -16.62 -11.36 -21.86
N LEU A 180 -17.26 -10.57 -20.98
CA LEU A 180 -16.73 -10.23 -19.65
C LEU A 180 -16.60 -11.45 -18.74
N THR A 181 -17.32 -12.54 -19.02
CA THR A 181 -17.41 -13.71 -18.12
C THR A 181 -16.15 -14.59 -18.06
N SER A 182 -15.26 -14.53 -19.06
CA SER A 182 -13.99 -15.28 -19.08
C SER A 182 -12.80 -14.51 -18.50
N ASN A 183 -13.00 -13.24 -18.09
CA ASN A 183 -11.93 -12.32 -17.71
C ASN A 183 -12.01 -11.87 -16.24
N PHE A 184 -12.76 -12.57 -15.39
CA PHE A 184 -12.78 -12.24 -13.97
C PHE A 184 -11.41 -12.43 -13.31
N PRO A 185 -10.96 -11.46 -12.50
CA PRO A 185 -9.71 -11.61 -11.79
C PRO A 185 -9.84 -12.69 -10.73
N LYS A 186 -8.74 -13.40 -10.50
CA LYS A 186 -8.56 -14.21 -9.31
C LYS A 186 -8.36 -13.29 -8.10
N ALA A 187 -8.68 -13.80 -6.93
CA ALA A 187 -8.38 -13.12 -5.67
C ALA A 187 -7.05 -13.62 -5.10
N LEU A 188 -6.19 -12.71 -4.70
CA LEU A 188 -4.97 -13.03 -3.96
C LEU A 188 -5.03 -12.48 -2.53
N ILE A 189 -4.32 -13.14 -1.62
CA ILE A 189 -4.09 -12.66 -0.25
C ILE A 189 -2.59 -12.46 -0.07
N ASN A 190 -2.17 -11.26 0.34
CA ASN A 190 -0.75 -10.89 0.44
C ASN A 190 0.03 -11.22 -0.84
N GLY A 191 -0.63 -11.06 -1.97
CA GLY A 191 -0.01 -11.17 -3.27
C GLY A 191 0.14 -12.56 -3.87
N TYR A 192 -0.49 -13.58 -3.29
CA TYR A 192 -0.46 -14.94 -3.80
C TYR A 192 -1.79 -15.66 -3.61
N ASP A 193 -2.01 -16.76 -4.34
CA ASP A 193 -3.17 -17.62 -4.16
C ASP A 193 -3.23 -18.15 -2.72
N GLY A 194 -4.37 -17.93 -2.05
CA GLY A 194 -4.56 -18.31 -0.65
C GLY A 194 -4.43 -19.81 -0.36
N ASN A 195 -4.56 -20.68 -1.38
CA ASN A 195 -4.34 -22.13 -1.25
C ASN A 195 -2.85 -22.51 -1.40
N LYS A 196 -2.01 -21.56 -1.79
CA LYS A 196 -0.56 -21.74 -2.01
C LYS A 196 0.28 -20.96 -1.01
N THR A 197 -0.29 -20.01 -0.27
CA THR A 197 0.40 -19.28 0.80
C THR A 197 0.49 -20.11 2.08
N ALA A 198 1.58 -19.90 2.83
CA ALA A 198 1.72 -20.48 4.15
C ALA A 198 0.66 -19.88 5.10
N PRO A 199 0.02 -20.69 5.97
CA PRO A 199 -0.92 -20.17 6.96
C PRO A 199 -0.25 -19.14 7.88
N ILE A 200 -0.98 -18.06 8.18
CA ILE A 200 -0.60 -17.13 9.25
C ILE A 200 -0.71 -17.86 10.59
N LYS A 201 0.37 -17.84 11.37
CA LYS A 201 0.43 -18.51 12.68
C LYS A 201 0.16 -17.51 13.79
N PHE A 202 -0.92 -17.75 14.53
CA PHE A 202 -1.24 -16.97 15.73
C PHE A 202 -0.76 -17.68 16.99
N VAL A 203 -0.16 -16.92 17.90
CA VAL A 203 0.22 -17.38 19.23
C VAL A 203 -0.98 -17.27 20.17
N PRO A 204 -1.39 -18.37 20.86
CA PRO A 204 -2.49 -18.33 21.82
C PRO A 204 -2.28 -17.24 22.89
N GLY A 205 -3.35 -16.51 23.21
CA GLY A 205 -3.35 -15.47 24.24
C GLY A 205 -2.86 -14.08 23.79
N LYS A 206 -2.27 -13.95 22.60
CA LYS A 206 -1.87 -12.64 22.04
C LYS A 206 -3.04 -11.92 21.35
N LYS A 207 -3.04 -10.59 21.42
CA LYS A 207 -3.91 -9.68 20.66
C LYS A 207 -3.18 -9.20 19.40
N TYR A 208 -3.85 -9.25 18.26
CA TYR A 208 -3.28 -8.85 16.98
C TYR A 208 -4.06 -7.67 16.40
N ARG A 209 -3.33 -6.65 15.93
CA ARG A 209 -3.88 -5.66 15.00
C ARG A 209 -3.73 -6.18 13.58
N LEU A 210 -4.84 -6.35 12.87
CA LEU A 210 -4.86 -6.70 11.45
C LEU A 210 -5.15 -5.45 10.63
N ARG A 211 -4.19 -5.02 9.82
CA ARG A 211 -4.37 -3.95 8.83
C ARG A 211 -4.87 -4.56 7.54
N VAL A 212 -6.18 -4.50 7.32
CA VAL A 212 -6.84 -5.08 6.15
C VAL A 212 -6.94 -4.03 5.04
N ILE A 213 -6.37 -4.32 3.87
CA ILE A 213 -6.32 -3.41 2.73
C ILE A 213 -6.91 -4.09 1.50
N CYS A 214 -7.86 -3.45 0.84
CA CYS A 214 -8.40 -3.89 -0.43
C CYS A 214 -7.73 -3.08 -1.56
N MET A 215 -6.79 -3.70 -2.27
CA MET A 215 -6.07 -3.13 -3.42
C MET A 215 -6.63 -3.70 -4.73
N SER A 216 -7.95 -3.85 -4.78
CA SER A 216 -8.70 -4.51 -5.86
C SER A 216 -9.45 -3.48 -6.69
N ILE A 217 -9.61 -3.73 -7.99
CA ILE A 217 -10.35 -2.86 -8.90
C ILE A 217 -11.77 -3.37 -9.18
N ASN A 218 -12.00 -4.67 -9.02
CA ASN A 218 -13.22 -5.36 -9.42
C ASN A 218 -13.78 -6.22 -8.28
N ASN A 219 -12.96 -7.03 -7.60
CA ASN A 219 -13.49 -7.88 -6.53
C ASN A 219 -13.78 -7.08 -5.26
N TRP A 220 -14.93 -7.39 -4.64
CA TRP A 220 -15.27 -6.94 -3.29
C TRP A 220 -15.12 -8.10 -2.31
N PHE A 221 -14.49 -7.83 -1.17
CA PHE A 221 -14.16 -8.86 -0.21
C PHE A 221 -15.02 -8.77 1.05
N LYS A 222 -15.49 -9.92 1.52
CA LYS A 222 -16.00 -10.09 2.88
C LYS A 222 -14.96 -10.85 3.68
N PHE A 223 -14.41 -10.20 4.70
CA PHE A 223 -13.38 -10.78 5.54
C PHE A 223 -13.98 -11.25 6.88
N ARG A 224 -13.61 -12.46 7.31
CA ARG A 224 -13.87 -12.99 8.65
C ARG A 224 -12.84 -14.06 8.99
N ILE A 225 -12.54 -14.21 10.28
CA ILE A 225 -11.78 -15.35 10.81
C ILE A 225 -12.76 -16.21 11.61
N PRO A 226 -13.12 -17.42 11.14
CA PRO A 226 -14.04 -18.29 11.86
C PRO A 226 -13.61 -18.52 13.31
N GLY A 227 -14.57 -18.45 14.23
CA GLY A 227 -14.34 -18.61 15.66
C GLY A 227 -13.72 -17.40 16.38
N HIS A 228 -13.55 -16.26 15.70
CA HIS A 228 -13.00 -15.05 16.29
C HIS A 228 -13.94 -13.86 16.07
N THR A 229 -14.13 -13.07 17.12
CA THR A 229 -14.71 -11.71 17.00
C THR A 229 -13.61 -10.75 16.54
N MET A 230 -13.98 -9.79 15.71
CA MET A 230 -13.09 -8.73 15.27
C MET A 230 -13.58 -7.40 15.81
N THR A 231 -12.67 -6.56 16.28
CA THR A 231 -12.99 -5.21 16.73
C THR A 231 -12.45 -4.20 15.72
N LEU A 232 -13.33 -3.43 15.10
CA LEU A 232 -12.98 -2.31 14.22
C LEU A 232 -12.46 -1.15 15.07
N ILE A 233 -11.22 -0.73 14.82
CA ILE A 233 -10.56 0.38 15.53
C ILE A 233 -10.07 1.49 14.59
N GLU A 234 -10.11 1.28 13.27
CA GLU A 234 -9.62 2.21 12.25
C GLU A 234 -10.34 1.95 10.92
N ALA A 235 -10.69 3.02 10.20
CA ALA A 235 -11.08 2.98 8.80
C ALA A 235 -10.41 4.15 8.05
N ASP A 236 -9.73 3.87 6.94
CA ASP A 236 -9.11 4.85 6.04
C ASP A 236 -8.23 5.91 6.74
N GLY A 237 -7.40 5.48 7.70
CA GLY A 237 -6.53 6.37 8.47
C GLY A 237 -7.24 7.19 9.55
N VAL A 238 -8.52 6.93 9.81
CA VAL A 238 -9.30 7.54 10.89
C VAL A 238 -9.60 6.49 11.95
N GLU A 239 -9.17 6.75 13.18
CA GLU A 239 -9.50 5.89 14.33
C GLU A 239 -11.01 5.90 14.59
N SER A 240 -11.57 4.72 14.85
CA SER A 240 -12.97 4.56 15.26
C SER A 240 -13.05 4.27 16.75
N MET A 241 -14.21 4.58 17.34
CA MET A 241 -14.59 3.91 18.59
C MET A 241 -14.64 2.39 18.34
N PRO A 242 -14.09 1.55 19.25
CA PRO A 242 -14.13 0.11 19.09
C PRO A 242 -15.55 -0.41 18.83
N LEU A 243 -15.74 -1.10 17.70
CA LEU A 243 -17.01 -1.69 17.28
C LEU A 243 -16.81 -3.16 16.91
N GLU A 244 -17.70 -4.04 17.36
CA GLU A 244 -17.71 -5.49 17.03
C GLU A 244 -18.74 -5.83 15.95
#